data_AF-A0AAE2YPH2-F1
#
_entry.id   AF-A0AAE2YPH2-F1
#
_cell.length_a   1.000
_cell.length_b   1.000
_cell.length_c   1.000
_cell.angle_alpha   90.00
_cell.angle_beta   90.00
_cell.angle_gamma   90.00
#
_symmetry.space_group_name_H-M   'P 1'
#
loop_
_entity.id
_entity.type
_entity.pdbx_description
1 polymer ?
#
loop_
_entity_poly.entity_id
_entity_poly.type
_entity_poly.pdbx_seq_one_letter_code
_entity_poly.pdbx_strand_id
1 'polypeptide(L)'
;MSDYKKLFQEVSEFLTEKGYGILVEQVRDELATGRLSEEKIQTLKEVEGRSIGLLSETEFKRSQSADFVRRQDYSDAESVVLLLEASKRAIIDGTAMASQIKGALENLQIQGLTFASEEDEKDSYELPMDNIPNLAEANRRVSEIEELIRQIRNQ
;
A
#
# COMPACT_ATOMS: atom_id res chain seq x y z
N MET A 1 -20.90 -10.69 -7.44
CA MET A 1 -19.45 -10.77 -7.21
C MET A 1 -18.87 -9.48 -7.76
N SER A 2 -18.28 -8.68 -6.88
CA SER A 2 -18.05 -7.25 -7.11
C SER A 2 -16.98 -6.99 -8.18
N ASP A 3 -17.21 -5.96 -9.00
CA ASP A 3 -16.34 -5.46 -10.07
C ASP A 3 -14.91 -5.13 -9.58
N TYR A 4 -14.73 -4.92 -8.26
CA TYR A 4 -13.44 -4.56 -7.67
C TYR A 4 -12.33 -5.58 -7.85
N LYS A 5 -12.60 -6.88 -7.91
CA LYS A 5 -11.54 -7.88 -8.21
C LYS A 5 -11.01 -7.72 -9.64
N LYS A 6 -11.91 -7.46 -10.57
CA LYS A 6 -11.57 -7.23 -11.98
C LYS A 6 -10.84 -5.91 -12.13
N LEU A 7 -11.34 -4.85 -11.49
CA LEU A 7 -10.69 -3.54 -11.46
C LEU A 7 -9.29 -3.60 -10.85
N PHE A 8 -9.11 -4.32 -9.74
CA PHE A 8 -7.79 -4.53 -9.14
C PHE A 8 -6.83 -5.18 -10.13
N GLN A 9 -7.28 -6.22 -10.83
CA GLN A 9 -6.49 -6.90 -11.84
C GLN A 9 -6.12 -5.99 -13.01
N GLU A 10 -7.09 -5.27 -13.58
CA GLU A 10 -6.87 -4.34 -14.70
C GLU A 10 -5.89 -3.21 -14.32
N VAL A 11 -6.03 -2.64 -13.12
CA VAL A 11 -5.11 -1.60 -12.62
C VAL A 11 -3.73 -2.18 -12.35
N SER A 12 -3.63 -3.39 -11.80
CA SER A 12 -2.36 -4.08 -11.57
C SER A 12 -1.61 -4.37 -12.87
N GLU A 13 -2.32 -4.83 -13.90
CA GLU A 13 -1.77 -5.08 -15.23
C GLU A 13 -1.25 -3.77 -15.86
N PHE A 14 -2.08 -2.73 -15.84
CA PHE A 14 -1.70 -1.41 -16.32
C PHE A 14 -0.45 -0.87 -15.62
N LEU A 15 -0.38 -0.94 -14.28
CA LEU A 15 0.78 -0.46 -13.52
C LEU A 15 2.05 -1.25 -13.85
N THR A 16 1.92 -2.57 -14.01
CA THR A 16 3.04 -3.44 -14.38
C THR A 16 3.58 -3.08 -15.77
N GLU A 17 2.70 -2.87 -16.76
CA GLU A 17 3.07 -2.42 -18.11
C GLU A 17 3.75 -1.05 -18.12
N LYS A 18 3.44 -0.18 -17.15
CA LYS A 18 4.07 1.13 -16.98
C LYS A 18 5.36 1.10 -16.16
N GLY A 19 5.87 -0.08 -15.81
CA GLY A 19 7.12 -0.24 -15.06
C GLY A 19 6.96 -0.14 -13.54
N TYR A 20 5.74 -0.10 -13.02
CA TYR A 20 5.44 -0.09 -11.58
C TYR A 20 5.17 -1.50 -11.03
N GLY A 21 5.73 -2.55 -11.64
CA GLY A 21 5.50 -3.94 -11.21
C GLY A 21 5.86 -4.20 -9.74
N ILE A 22 6.97 -3.62 -9.27
CA ILE A 22 7.41 -3.74 -7.86
C ILE A 22 6.35 -3.22 -6.89
N LEU A 23 5.65 -2.14 -7.24
CA LEU A 23 4.57 -1.60 -6.41
C LEU A 23 3.40 -2.57 -6.30
N VAL A 24 3.04 -3.21 -7.42
CA VAL A 24 1.99 -4.22 -7.46
C VAL A 24 2.36 -5.42 -6.60
N GLU A 25 3.61 -5.87 -6.64
CA GLU A 25 4.13 -6.94 -5.79
C GLU A 25 4.04 -6.58 -4.31
N GLN A 26 4.51 -5.38 -3.92
CA GLN A 26 4.41 -4.91 -2.54
C GLN A 26 2.97 -4.86 -2.03
N VAL A 27 2.03 -4.41 -2.86
CA VAL A 27 0.60 -4.40 -2.51
C VAL A 27 0.08 -5.83 -2.35
N ARG A 28 0.45 -6.76 -3.24
CA ARG A 28 0.04 -8.17 -3.12
C ARG A 28 0.58 -8.83 -1.86
N ASP A 29 1.82 -8.54 -1.49
CA ASP A 29 2.44 -9.04 -0.25
C ASP A 29 1.72 -8.50 1.00
N GLU A 30 1.35 -7.22 0.98
CA GLU A 30 0.56 -6.61 2.06
C GLU A 30 -0.83 -7.25 2.15
N LEU A 31 -1.51 -7.46 1.03
CA LEU A 31 -2.81 -8.14 0.98
C LEU A 31 -2.72 -9.58 1.49
N ALA A 32 -1.65 -10.30 1.17
CA ALA A 32 -1.42 -11.66 1.66
C ALA A 32 -1.07 -11.70 3.16
N THR A 33 -0.43 -10.65 3.67
CA THR A 33 -0.06 -10.54 5.09
C THR A 33 -1.26 -10.16 5.96
N GLY A 34 -2.18 -9.36 5.41
CA GLY A 34 -3.36 -8.85 6.10
C GLY A 34 -3.03 -7.71 7.06
N ARG A 35 -4.03 -6.93 7.46
CA ARG A 35 -3.86 -5.83 8.41
C ARG A 35 -3.95 -6.32 9.85
N LEU A 36 -3.27 -5.67 10.77
CA LEU A 36 -3.43 -5.90 12.20
C LEU A 36 -4.67 -5.14 12.71
N SER A 37 -5.57 -5.84 13.36
CA SER A 37 -6.71 -5.27 14.08
C SER A 37 -6.65 -5.68 15.55
N GLU A 38 -6.84 -4.72 16.46
CA GLU A 38 -7.01 -5.01 17.88
C GLU A 38 -8.43 -5.50 18.14
N GLU A 39 -8.56 -6.73 18.62
CA GLU A 39 -9.84 -7.34 19.01
C GLU A 39 -9.89 -7.47 20.53
N LYS A 40 -10.94 -6.91 21.15
CA LYS A 40 -11.17 -7.03 22.60
C LYS A 40 -11.83 -8.36 22.88
N ILE A 41 -11.13 -9.28 23.52
CA ILE A 41 -11.67 -10.58 23.91
C ILE A 41 -11.97 -10.56 25.41
N GLN A 42 -13.22 -10.87 25.77
CA GLN A 42 -13.59 -11.17 27.15
C GLN A 42 -13.32 -12.65 27.41
N THR A 43 -12.35 -12.96 28.26
CA THR A 43 -12.10 -14.34 28.69
C THR A 43 -12.91 -14.67 29.95
N LEU A 44 -13.00 -15.94 30.32
CA LEU A 44 -13.54 -16.35 31.62
C LEU A 44 -12.37 -16.47 32.60
N LYS A 45 -12.52 -15.98 33.83
CA LYS A 45 -11.57 -16.16 34.92
C LYS A 45 -12.08 -17.26 35.83
N GLU A 46 -11.22 -18.22 36.15
CA GLU A 46 -11.48 -19.18 37.23
C GLU A 46 -11.45 -18.44 38.57
N VAL A 47 -12.46 -18.67 39.41
CA VAL A 47 -12.55 -17.98 40.70
C VAL A 47 -11.60 -18.68 41.67
N GLU A 48 -10.48 -18.04 42.00
CA GLU A 48 -9.64 -18.48 43.11
C GLU A 48 -10.42 -18.34 44.42
N GLY A 49 -10.92 -19.46 44.93
CA GLY A 49 -11.57 -19.51 46.22
C GLY A 49 -12.72 -20.49 46.31
N ARG A 50 -12.41 -21.79 46.26
CA ARG A 50 -12.84 -22.77 47.26
C ARG A 50 -12.22 -24.13 46.94
N SER A 51 -11.80 -24.77 48.02
CA SER A 51 -11.15 -26.07 48.12
C SER A 51 -11.56 -27.05 47.02
N ILE A 52 -10.58 -27.78 46.47
CA ILE A 52 -10.77 -28.99 45.67
C ILE A 52 -11.41 -30.05 46.57
N GLY A 53 -12.72 -29.95 46.77
CA GLY A 53 -13.57 -30.99 47.32
C GLY A 53 -14.22 -31.72 46.15
N LEU A 54 -14.18 -33.05 46.19
CA LEU A 54 -14.50 -33.99 45.10
C LEU A 54 -15.88 -33.84 44.38
N LEU A 55 -16.69 -32.81 44.68
CA LEU A 55 -18.05 -32.62 44.16
C LEU A 55 -18.45 -31.15 43.90
N SER A 56 -17.55 -30.17 43.88
CA SER A 56 -17.93 -28.76 43.66
C SER A 56 -17.93 -28.39 42.17
N GLU A 57 -19.10 -27.97 41.65
CA GLU A 57 -19.23 -27.33 40.34
C GLU A 57 -18.35 -26.07 40.26
N THR A 58 -17.52 -25.99 39.23
CA THR A 58 -16.62 -24.86 39.00
C THR A 58 -17.45 -23.64 38.54
N GLU A 59 -17.58 -22.62 39.38
CA GLU A 59 -18.21 -21.36 38.99
C GLU A 59 -17.21 -20.47 38.23
N PHE A 60 -17.42 -20.29 36.92
CA PHE A 60 -16.63 -19.36 36.10
C PHE A 60 -17.23 -17.95 36.16
N LYS A 61 -16.41 -16.93 36.42
CA LYS A 61 -16.83 -15.51 36.31
C LYS A 61 -16.19 -14.87 35.08
N ARG A 62 -16.88 -13.91 34.46
CA ARG A 62 -16.31 -13.12 33.35
C ARG A 62 -15.06 -12.38 33.83
N SER A 63 -13.95 -12.53 33.11
CA SER A 63 -12.70 -11.84 33.39
C SER A 63 -12.75 -10.39 32.87
N GLN A 64 -11.72 -9.60 33.19
CA GLN A 64 -11.51 -8.30 32.54
C GLN A 64 -11.19 -8.52 31.06
N SER A 65 -11.77 -7.68 30.19
CA SER A 65 -11.45 -7.68 28.77
C SER A 65 -9.95 -7.52 28.56
N ALA A 66 -9.36 -8.37 27.72
CA ALA A 66 -7.99 -8.26 27.27
C ALA A 66 -7.97 -7.94 25.78
N ASP A 67 -7.04 -7.07 25.39
CA ASP A 67 -6.89 -6.64 24.00
C ASP A 67 -5.87 -7.56 23.32
N PHE A 68 -6.26 -8.22 22.22
CA PHE A 68 -5.40 -9.11 21.43
C PHE A 68 -5.26 -8.58 20.01
N VAL A 69 -4.05 -8.62 19.48
CA VAL A 69 -3.80 -8.28 18.08
C VAL A 69 -4.11 -9.48 17.20
N ARG A 70 -4.98 -9.30 16.20
CA ARG A 70 -5.34 -10.33 15.21
C ARG A 70 -5.07 -9.82 13.79
N ARG A 71 -4.73 -10.73 12.88
CA ARG A 71 -4.65 -10.42 11.44
C ARG A 71 -6.04 -10.51 10.80
N GLN A 72 -6.38 -9.51 10.02
CA GLN A 72 -7.62 -9.40 9.27
C GLN A 72 -7.31 -9.23 7.78
N ASP A 73 -8.01 -10.00 6.94
CA ASP A 73 -7.90 -9.90 5.49
C ASP A 73 -8.56 -8.61 4.99
N TYR A 74 -8.06 -8.09 3.88
CA TYR A 74 -8.67 -6.96 3.18
C TYR A 74 -9.90 -7.42 2.38
N SER A 75 -10.95 -6.60 2.37
CA SER A 75 -12.05 -6.76 1.42
C SER A 75 -11.61 -6.39 0.00
N ASP A 76 -12.41 -6.79 -1.00
CA ASP A 76 -12.13 -6.48 -2.41
C ASP A 76 -12.03 -4.96 -2.67
N ALA A 77 -12.89 -4.16 -2.02
CA ALA A 77 -12.86 -2.71 -2.14
C ALA A 77 -11.63 -2.10 -1.45
N GLU A 78 -11.29 -2.59 -0.25
CA GLU A 78 -10.08 -2.14 0.45
C GLU A 78 -8.79 -2.50 -0.31
N SER A 79 -8.80 -3.61 -1.04
CA SER A 79 -7.68 -4.02 -1.89
C SER A 79 -7.43 -3.03 -3.04
N VAL A 80 -8.50 -2.57 -3.70
CA VAL A 80 -8.40 -1.52 -4.74
C VAL A 80 -7.93 -0.20 -4.14
N VAL A 81 -8.46 0.18 -2.99
CA VAL A 81 -8.03 1.40 -2.29
C VAL A 81 -6.54 1.33 -1.93
N LEU A 82 -6.05 0.20 -1.45
CA LEU A 82 -4.64 0.00 -1.12
C LEU A 82 -3.75 0.18 -2.35
N LEU A 83 -4.15 -0.39 -3.50
CA LEU A 83 -3.42 -0.24 -4.76
C LEU A 83 -3.37 1.21 -5.24
N LEU A 84 -4.50 1.92 -5.14
CA LEU A 84 -4.60 3.34 -5.49
C LEU A 84 -3.77 4.22 -4.56
N GLU A 85 -3.79 3.95 -3.25
CA GLU A 85 -2.97 4.68 -2.27
C GLU A 85 -1.48 4.47 -2.49
N ALA A 86 -1.06 3.23 -2.78
CA ALA A 86 0.31 2.93 -3.15
C ALA A 86 0.71 3.69 -4.43
N SER A 87 -0.13 3.62 -5.47
CA SER A 87 0.10 4.30 -6.75
C SER A 87 0.24 5.81 -6.58
N LYS A 88 -0.62 6.41 -5.73
CA LYS A 88 -0.55 7.82 -5.38
C LYS A 88 0.80 8.19 -4.79
N ARG A 89 1.29 7.40 -3.82
CA ARG A 89 2.61 7.63 -3.20
C ARG A 89 3.73 7.52 -4.22
N ALA A 90 3.73 6.48 -5.05
CA ALA A 90 4.75 6.30 -6.08
C ALA A 90 4.79 7.47 -7.09
N ILE A 91 3.65 8.03 -7.47
CA ILE A 91 3.59 9.20 -8.37
C ILE A 91 4.19 10.43 -7.68
N ILE A 92 3.80 10.73 -6.44
CA ILE A 92 4.30 11.90 -5.71
C ILE A 92 5.79 11.75 -5.42
N ASP A 93 6.19 10.65 -4.81
CA ASP A 93 7.55 10.42 -4.35
C ASP A 93 8.50 10.30 -5.54
N GLY A 94 8.08 9.60 -6.59
CA GLY A 94 8.82 9.51 -7.85
C GLY A 94 8.97 10.86 -8.55
N THR A 95 7.93 11.68 -8.60
CA THR A 95 8.00 13.01 -9.22
C THR A 95 8.82 13.98 -8.38
N ALA A 96 8.70 13.93 -7.05
CA ALA A 96 9.50 14.74 -6.15
C ALA A 96 10.99 14.41 -6.29
N MET A 97 11.33 13.12 -6.33
CA MET A 97 12.70 12.67 -6.57
C MET A 97 13.20 13.13 -7.94
N ALA A 98 12.42 12.92 -9.00
CA ALA A 98 12.81 13.33 -10.35
C ALA A 98 13.00 14.85 -10.47
N SER A 99 12.16 15.64 -9.81
CA SER A 99 12.26 17.10 -9.74
C SER A 99 13.52 17.56 -9.00
N GLN A 100 13.87 16.90 -7.88
CA GLN A 100 15.12 17.19 -7.16
C GLN A 100 16.35 16.85 -8.00
N ILE A 101 16.35 15.71 -8.68
CA ILE A 101 17.41 15.31 -9.62
C ILE A 101 17.53 16.35 -10.74
N LYS A 102 16.41 16.75 -11.35
CA LYS A 102 16.39 17.79 -12.39
C LYS A 102 17.01 19.09 -11.90
N GLY A 103 16.58 19.61 -10.74
CA GLY A 103 17.12 20.85 -10.20
C GLY A 103 18.62 20.77 -9.91
N ALA A 104 19.12 19.62 -9.44
CA ALA A 104 20.56 19.40 -9.25
C ALA A 104 21.33 19.38 -10.58
N LEU A 105 20.79 18.76 -11.62
CA LEU A 105 21.39 18.68 -12.95
C LEU A 105 21.37 20.03 -13.68
N GLU A 106 20.28 20.80 -13.57
CA GLU A 106 20.16 22.15 -14.11
C GLU A 106 21.20 23.10 -13.50
N ASN A 107 21.44 23.01 -12.18
CA ASN A 107 22.50 23.77 -11.51
C ASN A 107 23.91 23.45 -12.05
N LEU A 108 24.11 22.25 -12.59
CA LEU A 108 25.34 21.80 -13.23
C LEU A 108 25.37 22.06 -14.74
N GLN A 109 24.37 22.74 -15.30
CA GLN A 109 24.20 23.00 -16.74
C GLN A 109 24.11 21.72 -17.60
N ILE A 110 23.66 20.62 -17.02
CA ILE A 110 23.46 19.34 -17.71
C ILE A 110 22.09 19.36 -18.41
N GLN A 111 22.05 19.09 -19.72
CA GLN A 111 20.83 19.18 -20.53
C GLN A 111 20.11 17.84 -20.74
N GLY A 112 20.74 16.72 -20.37
CA GLY A 112 20.19 15.38 -20.56
C GLY A 112 21.02 14.33 -19.82
N LEU A 113 20.42 13.17 -19.59
CA LEU A 113 21.11 11.99 -19.09
C LEU A 113 21.15 10.94 -20.18
N THR A 114 22.32 10.37 -20.43
CA THR A 114 22.47 9.21 -21.32
C THR A 114 22.84 8.01 -20.47
N PHE A 115 21.99 6.99 -20.52
CA PHE A 115 22.24 5.70 -19.89
C PHE A 115 22.71 4.76 -20.99
N ALA A 116 23.97 4.34 -20.94
CA ALA A 116 24.55 3.38 -21.88
C ALA A 116 24.92 2.09 -21.14
N SER A 117 24.65 0.94 -21.75
CA SER A 117 25.17 -0.33 -21.28
C SER A 117 26.68 -0.41 -21.54
N GLU A 118 27.45 -0.95 -20.60
CA GLU A 118 28.89 -1.17 -20.78
C GLU A 118 29.19 -2.23 -21.87
N GLU A 119 28.23 -3.10 -22.18
CA GLU A 119 28.41 -4.23 -23.10
C GLU A 119 28.09 -3.90 -24.57
N ASP A 120 27.33 -2.84 -24.86
CA ASP A 120 26.97 -2.44 -26.22
C ASP A 120 26.65 -0.93 -26.28
N GLU A 121 27.54 -0.13 -26.90
CA GLU A 121 27.34 1.33 -27.09
C GLU A 121 26.09 1.68 -27.92
N LYS A 122 25.46 0.70 -28.57
CA LYS A 122 24.28 0.90 -29.42
C LYS A 122 22.97 0.99 -28.65
N ASP A 123 22.92 0.47 -27.42
CA ASP A 123 21.73 0.55 -26.56
C ASP A 123 21.90 1.67 -25.53
N SER A 124 21.97 2.90 -26.05
CA SER A 124 21.95 4.12 -25.23
C SER A 124 20.53 4.67 -25.13
N TYR A 125 20.03 4.87 -23.92
CA TYR A 125 18.79 5.57 -23.65
C TYR A 125 19.09 7.01 -23.25
N GLU A 126 18.62 7.97 -24.04
CA GLU A 126 18.70 9.39 -23.72
C GLU A 126 17.42 9.86 -23.05
N LEU A 127 17.56 10.49 -21.88
CA LEU A 127 16.49 11.15 -21.16
C LEU A 127 16.71 12.68 -21.20
N PRO A 128 15.99 13.39 -22.10
CA PRO A 128 15.99 14.85 -22.12
C PRO A 128 15.43 15.41 -20.81
N MET A 129 16.02 16.50 -20.29
CA MET A 129 15.54 17.14 -19.04
C MET A 129 14.11 17.70 -19.14
N ASP A 130 13.63 17.98 -20.35
CA ASP A 130 12.27 18.45 -20.61
C ASP A 130 11.20 17.35 -20.44
N ASN A 131 11.61 16.08 -20.49
CA ASN A 131 10.72 14.93 -20.30
C ASN A 131 10.58 14.53 -18.82
N ILE A 132 11.32 15.16 -17.90
CA ILE A 132 11.18 14.90 -16.47
C ILE A 132 9.82 15.46 -16.00
N PRO A 133 8.97 14.63 -15.38
CA PRO A 133 7.62 15.02 -15.00
C PRO A 133 7.58 16.23 -14.06
N ASN A 134 6.64 17.15 -14.34
CA ASN A 134 6.39 18.33 -13.53
C ASN A 134 5.55 17.96 -12.29
N LEU A 135 5.95 18.49 -11.13
CA LEU A 135 5.22 18.38 -9.86
C LEU A 135 3.75 18.79 -9.96
N ALA A 136 3.43 19.81 -10.77
CA ALA A 136 2.05 20.28 -10.94
C ALA A 136 1.14 19.22 -11.58
N GLU A 137 1.65 18.50 -12.59
CA GLU A 137 0.91 17.42 -13.25
C GLU A 137 0.77 16.20 -12.34
N ALA A 138 1.81 15.88 -11.55
CA ALA A 138 1.71 14.84 -10.53
C ALA A 138 0.65 15.15 -9.48
N ASN A 139 0.62 16.38 -8.96
CA ASN A 139 -0.39 16.83 -8.00
C ASN A 139 -1.82 16.73 -8.57
N ARG A 140 -2.01 17.07 -9.86
CA ARG A 140 -3.30 16.90 -10.54
C ARG A 140 -3.76 15.45 -10.56
N ARG A 141 -2.88 14.52 -10.96
CA ARG A 141 -3.17 13.07 -11.00
C ARG A 141 -3.46 12.50 -9.61
N VAL A 142 -2.77 13.00 -8.59
CA VAL A 142 -3.00 12.64 -7.19
C VAL A 142 -4.41 13.01 -6.76
N SER A 143 -4.88 14.23 -7.09
CA SER A 143 -6.24 14.64 -6.77
C SER A 143 -7.29 13.77 -7.46
N GLU A 144 -7.05 13.34 -8.70
CA GLU A 144 -7.93 12.39 -9.40
C GLU A 144 -8.00 11.03 -8.68
N ILE A 145 -6.86 10.52 -8.22
CA ILE A 145 -6.79 9.27 -7.46
C ILE A 145 -7.50 9.41 -6.10
N GLU A 146 -7.35 10.53 -5.41
CA GLU A 146 -8.02 10.80 -4.13
C GLU A 146 -9.54 10.85 -4.27
N GLU A 147 -10.03 11.46 -5.35
CA GLU A 147 -11.45 11.49 -5.66
C GLU A 147 -11.99 10.08 -5.93
N LEU A 148 -11.26 9.24 -6.66
CA LEU A 148 -11.62 7.83 -6.89
C LEU A 148 -11.66 7.04 -5.57
N ILE A 149 -10.66 7.19 -4.70
CA ILE A 149 -10.65 6.54 -3.38
C ILE A 149 -11.86 6.99 -2.56
N ARG A 150 -12.20 8.28 -2.58
CA ARG A 150 -13.37 8.83 -1.87
C ARG A 150 -14.67 8.23 -2.38
N GLN A 151 -14.81 8.04 -3.69
CA GLN A 151 -15.99 7.42 -4.29
C GLN A 151 -16.15 5.96 -3.86
N ILE A 152 -15.06 5.18 -3.85
CA ILE A 152 -15.08 3.77 -3.44
C ILE A 152 -15.44 3.63 -1.96
N ARG A 153 -14.95 4.51 -1.08
CA ARG A 153 -15.23 4.46 0.37
C ARG A 153 -16.66 4.84 0.75
N ASN A 154 -17.37 5.56 -0.11
CA ASN A 154 -18.74 6.05 0.15
C ASN A 154 -19.83 5.17 -0.48
N GLN A 155 -19.46 4.03 -1.09
CA GLN A 155 -20.37 3.00 -1.59
C GLN A 155 -20.55 1.90 -0.56
#